data_AF-A0A6J5F9X3-F1
#
_entry.id   AF-A0A6J5F9X3-F1
#
_cell.length_a   1.000
_cell.length_b   1.000
_cell.length_c   1.000
_cell.angle_alpha   90.00
_cell.angle_beta   90.00
_cell.angle_gamma   90.00
#
_symmetry.space_group_name_H-M   'P 1'
#
loop_
_entity.id
_entity.type
_entity.pdbx_description
1 polymer ?
#
loop_
_entity_poly.entity_id
_entity_poly.type
_entity_poly.pdbx_seq_one_letter_code
_entity_poly.pdbx_strand_id
1 'polypeptide(L)' 'MSDTGDPDDWASDEFGAAQLGDARLTQRLIALARRLLQVAQRWFPQSLDGADLKAGYRFFDNPKVDTDGVQSPHIG' A
#
# COMPACT_ATOMS: atom_id res chain seq x y z
N MET A 1 4.89 -9.01 -15.09
CA MET A 1 5.43 -7.65 -15.24
C MET A 1 6.35 -7.46 -14.06
N SER A 2 7.65 -7.57 -14.31
CA SER A 2 8.69 -7.54 -13.28
C SER A 2 8.70 -6.16 -12.63
N ASP A 3 8.75 -6.09 -11.30
CA ASP A 3 9.95 -5.49 -10.68
C ASP A 3 10.02 -5.81 -9.19
N THR A 4 10.99 -6.63 -8.84
CA THR A 4 11.51 -6.79 -7.47
C THR A 4 12.94 -6.24 -7.43
N GLY A 5 13.26 -5.32 -8.35
CA GLY A 5 14.63 -4.85 -8.56
C GLY A 5 14.74 -3.42 -9.11
N ASP A 6 13.71 -2.59 -8.99
CA ASP A 6 13.86 -1.16 -9.22
C ASP A 6 14.54 -0.53 -7.99
N PRO A 7 15.79 -0.02 -8.10
CA PRO A 7 16.44 0.69 -7.00
C PRO A 7 15.72 1.98 -6.60
N ASP A 8 14.75 2.45 -7.39
CA ASP A 8 13.90 3.61 -7.13
C ASP A 8 12.44 3.22 -6.81
N ASP A 9 12.21 2.04 -6.21
CA ASP A 9 10.89 1.62 -5.77
C ASP A 9 10.40 2.39 -4.55
N TRP A 10 9.99 3.64 -4.80
CA TRP A 10 9.47 4.59 -3.81
C TRP A 10 8.46 3.95 -2.85
N ALA A 11 7.57 3.09 -3.34
CA ALA A 11 6.54 2.51 -2.48
C ALA A 11 7.14 1.59 -1.40
N SER A 12 8.23 0.89 -1.71
CA SER A 12 8.94 0.06 -0.73
C SER A 12 9.74 0.91 0.24
N ASP A 13 10.39 1.97 -0.24
CA ASP A 13 11.14 2.89 0.62
C ASP A 13 10.22 3.65 1.57
N GLU A 14 9.08 4.11 1.06
CA GLU A 14 8.06 4.83 1.83
C GLU A 14 7.42 3.92 2.86
N PHE A 15 6.86 2.78 2.44
CA PHE A 15 5.99 1.97 3.32
C PHE A 15 6.67 0.73 3.90
N GLY A 16 7.94 0.47 3.60
CA GLY A 16 8.67 -0.70 4.06
C GLY A 16 8.82 -0.78 5.58
N ALA A 17 8.86 0.38 6.25
CA ALA A 17 8.98 0.49 7.69
C ALA A 17 7.62 0.52 8.43
N ALA A 18 6.49 0.36 7.72
CA ALA A 18 5.16 0.43 8.33
C ALA A 18 4.97 -0.66 9.40
N GLN A 19 4.46 -0.24 10.56
CA GLN A 19 4.34 -1.04 11.78
C GLN A 19 2.91 -1.56 11.96
N LEU A 20 2.47 -2.44 11.05
CA LEU A 20 1.11 -2.99 11.03
C LEU A 20 0.97 -4.31 11.83
N GLY A 21 2.04 -4.76 12.48
CA GLY A 21 2.07 -6.01 13.26
C GLY A 21 1.91 -7.30 12.45
N ASP A 22 1.80 -7.22 11.12
CA ASP A 22 1.75 -8.36 10.19
C ASP A 22 2.46 -7.96 8.88
N ALA A 23 3.58 -8.63 8.58
CA ALA A 23 4.39 -8.33 7.40
C ALA A 23 3.61 -8.45 6.08
N ARG A 24 2.55 -9.27 6.03
CA ARG A 24 1.70 -9.40 4.83
C ARG A 24 0.87 -8.13 4.62
N LEU A 25 0.50 -7.41 5.68
CA LEU A 25 -0.19 -6.12 5.57
C LEU A 25 0.76 -5.06 5.01
N THR A 26 2.00 -5.00 5.49
CA THR A 26 3.04 -4.11 4.94
C THR A 26 3.28 -4.39 3.46
N GLN A 27 3.41 -5.65 3.05
CA GLN A 27 3.55 -6.01 1.63
C GLN A 27 2.34 -5.58 0.79
N ARG A 28 1.13 -5.69 1.35
CA ARG A 28 -0.11 -5.30 0.66
C ARG A 28 -0.24 -3.78 0.54
N LEU A 29 0.20 -3.02 1.55
CA LEU A 29 0.28 -1.57 1.52
C LEU A 29 1.19 -1.09 0.38
N ILE A 30 2.41 -1.64 0.30
CA ILE A 30 3.38 -1.34 -0.75
C ILE A 30 2.77 -1.63 -2.14
N ALA A 31 2.15 -2.80 -2.32
CA ALA A 31 1.53 -3.16 -3.59
C ALA A 31 0.38 -2.22 -4.00
N LEU A 32 -0.46 -1.82 -3.04
CA LEU A 32 -1.53 -0.84 -3.26
C LEU A 32 -0.93 0.53 -3.64
N ALA A 33 0.09 1.01 -2.94
CA ALA A 33 0.76 2.28 -3.22
C ALA A 33 1.35 2.32 -4.63
N ARG A 34 2.07 1.26 -5.05
CA ARG A 34 2.59 1.14 -6.43
C ARG A 34 1.47 1.25 -7.45
N ARG A 35 0.37 0.52 -7.25
CA ARG A 35 -0.76 0.52 -8.17
C ARG A 35 -1.41 1.89 -8.25
N LEU A 36 -1.64 2.56 -7.13
CA LEU A 36 -2.28 3.87 -7.10
C LEU A 36 -1.41 4.95 -7.74
N LEU A 37 -0.09 4.90 -7.58
CA LEU A 37 0.83 5.84 -8.21
C LEU A 37 0.74 5.80 -9.74
N GLN A 38 0.65 4.60 -10.32
CA GLN A 38 0.54 4.39 -11.78
C GLN A 38 -0.75 4.98 -12.39
N VAL A 39 -1.77 5.24 -11.56
CA VAL A 39 -3.08 5.76 -11.99
C VAL A 39 -3.54 6.93 -11.12
N ALA A 40 -2.61 7.75 -10.62
CA ALA A 40 -2.87 8.82 -9.65
C ALA A 40 -3.95 9.84 -10.06
N GLN A 41 -4.26 9.94 -11.37
CA GLN A 41 -5.32 10.78 -11.93
C GLN A 41 -6.74 10.21 -11.78
N ARG A 42 -6.90 8.97 -11.28
CA ARG A 42 -8.20 8.28 -11.16
C ARG A 42 -8.66 8.20 -9.71
N TRP A 43 -9.97 8.23 -9.53
CA TRP A 43 -10.60 7.93 -8.24
C TRP A 43 -10.28 6.51 -7.78
N PHE A 44 -10.09 6.28 -6.48
CA PHE A 44 -9.68 4.99 -5.93
C PHE A 44 -10.46 3.77 -6.49
N PRO A 45 -11.81 3.80 -6.58
CA PRO A 45 -12.57 2.69 -7.16
C PRO A 45 -12.32 2.46 -8.66
N GLN A 46 -11.85 3.46 -9.39
CA GLN A 46 -11.54 3.41 -10.82
C GLN A 46 -10.07 3.02 -11.09
N SER A 47 -9.25 2.98 -10.04
CA SER A 47 -7.83 2.64 -10.09
C SER A 47 -7.57 1.13 -10.01
N LEU A 48 -8.57 0.37 -9.54
CA LEU A 48 -8.48 -1.06 -9.22
C LEU A 48 -9.55 -1.86 -10.00
N ASP A 49 -9.28 -3.14 -10.26
CA ASP A 49 -10.27 -4.05 -10.83
C ASP A 49 -11.18 -4.65 -9.73
N GLY A 50 -12.19 -5.45 -10.08
CA GLY A 50 -13.17 -5.94 -9.10
C GLY A 50 -12.58 -6.75 -7.94
N ALA A 51 -11.53 -7.54 -8.19
CA ALA A 51 -10.88 -8.33 -7.15
C ALA A 51 -9.94 -7.45 -6.30
N ASP A 52 -9.15 -6.60 -6.96
CA ASP A 52 -8.22 -5.67 -6.32
C ASP A 52 -8.97 -4.61 -5.50
N LEU A 53 -10.11 -4.12 -5.97
CA LEU A 53 -10.94 -3.15 -5.27
C LEU A 53 -11.52 -3.75 -3.98
N LYS A 54 -12.06 -4.97 -4.06
CA LYS A 54 -12.55 -5.70 -2.88
C LYS A 54 -11.41 -5.98 -1.89
N ALA A 55 -10.24 -6.32 -2.39
CA ALA A 55 -9.03 -6.49 -1.60
C ALA A 55 -8.60 -5.19 -0.90
N GLY A 56 -8.64 -4.07 -1.62
CA GLY A 56 -8.35 -2.74 -1.09
C GLY A 56 -9.31 -2.35 0.04
N TYR A 57 -10.62 -2.51 -0.18
CA TYR A 57 -11.59 -2.25 0.89
C TYR A 57 -11.38 -3.14 2.12
N ARG A 58 -11.13 -4.44 1.95
CA ARG A 58 -10.82 -5.34 3.07
C ARG A 58 -9.51 -4.97 3.78
N PHE A 59 -8.55 -4.40 3.05
CA PHE A 59 -7.31 -3.94 3.64
C PHE A 59 -7.54 -2.71 4.51
N PHE A 60 -8.24 -1.69 3.99
CA PHE A 60 -8.54 -0.47 4.75
C PHE A 60 -9.58 -0.65 5.86
N ASP A 61 -10.43 -1.68 5.79
CA ASP A 61 -11.38 -2.06 6.85
C ASP A 61 -10.76 -2.99 7.92
N ASN A 62 -9.49 -3.37 7.77
CA ASN A 62 -8.81 -4.23 8.74
C ASN A 62 -8.41 -3.42 9.99
N PRO A 63 -8.85 -3.78 11.21
CA PRO A 63 -8.52 -3.05 12.43
C PRO A 63 -7.02 -2.95 12.76
N LYS A 64 -6.18 -3.81 12.15
CA LYS A 64 -4.71 -3.76 12.29
C LYS A 64 -4.04 -2.76 11.34
N VAL A 65 -4.77 -2.29 10.34
CA VAL A 65 -4.31 -1.28 9.39
C VAL A 65 -4.80 0.07 9.90
N ASP A 66 -4.09 0.59 10.90
CA ASP A 66 -4.37 1.91 11.44
C ASP A 66 -3.41 2.97 10.86
N THR A 67 -3.82 4.23 10.93
CA THR A 67 -3.06 5.36 10.39
C THR A 67 -1.74 5.54 11.11
N ASP A 68 -1.69 5.29 12.42
CA ASP A 68 -0.50 5.50 13.24
C ASP A 68 0.62 4.52 12.85
N GLY A 69 0.30 3.26 12.60
CA GLY A 69 1.25 2.24 12.13
C GLY A 69 1.76 2.49 10.72
N VAL A 70 1.01 3.22 9.90
CA VAL A 70 1.49 3.71 8.60
C VAL A 70 2.36 4.96 8.77
N GLN A 71 1.97 5.92 9.63
CA GLN A 71 2.60 7.23 9.71
C GLN A 71 3.79 7.30 10.67
N SER A 72 3.82 6.51 11.74
CA SER A 72 4.87 6.57 12.78
C SER A 72 6.30 6.49 12.25
N PRO A 73 6.63 5.80 11.13
CA PRO A 73 7.96 5.84 10.56
C PRO A 73 8.34 7.18 9.89
N HIS A 74 7.35 8.02 9.56
CA HIS A 74 7.52 9.28 8.82
C HIS A 74 7.50 10.52 9.71
N ILE A 75 6.83 10.46 10.86
CA ILE A 75 6.74 11.54 11.84
C ILE A 75 7.71 11.28 13.00
N GLY A 76 8.81 12.02 13.01
CA GLY A 76 9.81 12.03 14.10
C GLY A 76 9.51 13.05 15.18
#